data_AF-A0A0S8GBK3-F1
#
_entry.id   AF-A0A0S8GBK3-F1
#
_cell.length_a   1.000
_cell.length_b   1.000
_cell.length_c   1.000
_cell.angle_alpha   90.00
_cell.angle_beta   90.00
_cell.angle_gamma   90.00
#
_symmetry.space_group_name_H-M   'P 1'
#
loop_
_entity.id
_entity.type
_entity.pdbx_description
1 polymer ?
#
loop_
_entity_poly.entity_id
_entity_poly.type
_entity_poly.pdbx_seq_one_letter_code
_entity_poly.pdbx_strand_id
1 'polypeptide(L)'
;METATTKSLMLKVISVLFICGGAIRLIANRATFQSFLIGQLWSSHPYSIYIYRVLGAFVVFVGISLFIAAGEPRRYAILLRAWSIGFTFIGIVMLVAGALLRLAIVHYAPDIVFCFVIAIALYVAQKQ
;
A
#
# COMPACT_ATOMS: atom_id res chain seq x y z
N MET A 1 -29.80 7.83 -4.58
CA MET A 1 -28.91 9.02 -4.51
C MET A 1 -27.97 8.93 -3.30
N GLU A 2 -28.44 8.44 -2.16
CA GLU A 2 -27.68 8.22 -0.91
C GLU A 2 -26.44 7.31 -1.05
N THR A 3 -26.51 6.27 -1.88
CA THR A 3 -25.42 5.30 -2.07
C THR A 3 -24.17 5.87 -2.74
N ALA A 4 -24.29 6.91 -3.56
CA ALA A 4 -23.15 7.52 -4.24
C ALA A 4 -22.30 8.37 -3.28
N THR A 5 -22.95 9.08 -2.36
CA THR A 5 -22.32 9.88 -1.32
C THR A 5 -21.55 9.03 -0.31
N THR A 6 -22.13 7.91 0.14
CA THR A 6 -21.48 7.00 1.10
C THR A 6 -20.22 6.35 0.51
N LYS A 7 -20.25 5.98 -0.78
CA LYS A 7 -19.10 5.42 -1.49
C LYS A 7 -17.95 6.43 -1.61
N SER A 8 -18.26 7.66 -2.03
CA SER A 8 -17.27 8.74 -2.12
C SER A 8 -16.64 9.04 -0.74
N LEU A 9 -17.45 9.01 0.33
CA LEU A 9 -16.94 9.21 1.69
C LEU A 9 -16.00 8.07 2.12
N MET A 10 -16.39 6.81 1.93
CA MET A 10 -15.56 5.65 2.33
C MET A 10 -14.20 5.65 1.61
N LEU A 11 -14.18 6.03 0.33
CA LEU A 11 -12.94 6.17 -0.43
C LEU A 11 -12.06 7.29 0.06
N LYS A 12 -12.65 8.43 0.43
CA LYS A 12 -11.91 9.52 1.05
C LYS A 12 -11.26 9.05 2.35
N VAL A 13 -11.99 8.31 3.19
CA VAL A 13 -11.42 7.73 4.42
C VAL A 13 -10.26 6.78 4.10
N ILE A 14 -10.46 5.81 3.18
CA ILE A 14 -9.40 4.86 2.77
C ILE A 14 -8.18 5.58 2.20
N SER A 15 -8.40 6.60 1.36
CA SER A 15 -7.32 7.39 0.77
C SER A 15 -6.52 8.17 1.81
N VAL A 16 -7.18 8.76 2.80
CA VAL A 16 -6.54 9.46 3.92
C VAL A 16 -5.73 8.46 4.75
N LEU A 17 -6.24 7.26 5.00
CA LEU A 17 -5.49 6.20 5.70
C LEU A 17 -4.23 5.80 4.93
N PHE A 18 -4.30 5.66 3.60
CA PHE A 18 -3.10 5.41 2.78
C PHE A 18 -2.10 6.56 2.82
N ILE A 19 -2.57 7.80 2.69
CA ILE A 19 -1.70 8.98 2.77
C ILE A 19 -1.00 9.03 4.13
N CYS A 20 -1.73 8.86 5.23
CA CYS A 20 -1.16 8.86 6.57
C CYS A 20 -0.17 7.69 6.76
N GLY A 21 -0.54 6.47 6.37
CA GLY A 21 0.34 5.30 6.48
C GLY A 21 1.62 5.44 5.66
N GLY A 22 1.51 5.93 4.42
CA GLY A 22 2.66 6.20 3.55
C GLY A 22 3.54 7.34 4.09
N ALA A 23 2.94 8.41 4.62
CA ALA A 23 3.66 9.51 5.25
C ALA A 23 4.46 9.06 6.47
N ILE A 24 3.87 8.23 7.34
CA ILE A 24 4.57 7.61 8.48
C ILE A 24 5.78 6.80 8.00
N ARG A 25 5.64 6.04 6.90
CA ARG A 25 6.77 5.30 6.31
C ARG A 25 7.88 6.22 5.77
N LEU A 26 7.53 7.37 5.22
CA LEU A 26 8.51 8.35 4.71
C LEU A 26 9.33 8.99 5.82
N ILE A 27 8.69 9.32 6.94
CA ILE A 27 9.36 9.91 8.13
C ILE A 27 9.92 8.84 9.08
N ALA A 28 9.81 7.56 8.73
CA ALA A 28 10.27 6.46 9.56
C ALA A 28 11.76 6.60 9.88
N ASN A 29 12.06 6.44 11.16
CA ASN A 29 13.40 6.53 11.72
C ASN A 29 13.78 5.22 12.39
N ARG A 30 14.95 5.17 13.03
CA ARG A 30 15.43 3.99 13.74
C ARG A 30 14.41 3.42 14.74
N ALA A 31 13.70 4.28 15.47
CA ALA A 31 12.70 3.85 16.44
C ALA A 31 11.52 3.16 15.75
N THR A 32 11.08 3.65 14.60
CA THR A 32 10.04 3.02 13.77
C THR A 32 10.48 1.61 13.32
N PHE A 33 11.71 1.46 12.84
CA PHE A 33 12.23 0.16 12.43
C PHE A 33 12.33 -0.82 13.61
N GLN A 34 12.70 -0.33 14.81
CA GLN A 34 12.73 -1.16 16.02
C GLN A 34 11.33 -1.60 16.46
N SER A 35 10.32 -0.72 16.39
CA SER A 35 8.93 -1.07 16.75
C SER A 35 8.32 -2.12 15.81
N PHE A 36 8.80 -2.20 14.56
CA PHE A 36 8.40 -3.22 13.60
C PHE A 36 9.28 -4.49 13.63
N LEU A 37 10.13 -4.65 14.66
CA LEU A 37 11.05 -5.78 14.81
C LEU A 37 12.04 -5.96 13.64
N ILE A 38 12.26 -4.89 12.86
CA ILE A 38 13.16 -4.84 11.70
C ILE A 38 14.33 -3.88 11.93
N GLY A 39 14.67 -3.60 13.19
CA GLY A 39 15.71 -2.62 13.58
C GLY A 39 17.08 -2.86 12.94
N GLN A 40 17.39 -4.11 12.60
CA GLN A 40 18.65 -4.49 11.94
C GLN A 40 18.77 -3.92 10.51
N LEU A 41 17.66 -3.73 9.81
CA LEU A 41 17.65 -3.13 8.46
C LEU A 41 18.10 -1.66 8.46
N TRP A 42 17.98 -0.95 9.59
CA TRP A 42 18.35 0.46 9.67
C TRP A 42 19.88 0.68 9.68
N SER A 43 20.62 -0.14 10.41
CA SER A 43 22.08 0.02 10.57
C SER A 43 22.87 -0.71 9.49
N SER A 44 22.36 -1.86 9.03
CA SER A 44 23.14 -2.78 8.21
C SER A 44 23.00 -2.51 6.72
N HIS A 45 21.83 -2.03 6.27
CA HIS A 45 21.44 -2.06 4.85
C HIS A 45 20.77 -0.73 4.41
N PRO A 46 21.57 0.31 4.06
CA PRO A 46 21.04 1.62 3.70
C PRO A 46 20.11 1.60 2.48
N TYR A 47 20.32 0.68 1.54
CA TYR A 47 19.43 0.46 0.39
C TYR A 47 18.02 0.03 0.81
N SER A 48 17.89 -0.76 1.88
CA SER A 48 16.58 -1.22 2.36
C SER A 48 15.78 -0.08 2.98
N ILE A 49 16.44 0.90 3.62
CA ILE A 49 15.80 2.13 4.11
C ILE A 49 15.27 2.95 2.93
N TYR A 50 16.06 3.07 1.86
CA TYR A 50 15.64 3.76 0.64
C TYR A 50 14.41 3.10 0.01
N ILE A 51 14.43 1.77 -0.18
CA ILE A 51 13.29 1.02 -0.72
C ILE A 51 12.05 1.18 0.17
N TYR A 52 12.20 1.11 1.50
CA TYR A 52 11.10 1.32 2.44
C TYR A 52 10.45 2.70 2.28
N ARG A 53 11.25 3.75 2.09
CA ARG A 53 10.76 5.12 1.85
C ARG A 53 10.12 5.26 0.48
N VAL A 54 10.70 4.66 -0.57
CA VAL A 54 10.11 4.64 -1.92
C VAL A 54 8.74 3.95 -1.90
N LEU A 55 8.61 2.84 -1.17
CA LEU A 55 7.33 2.17 -0.96
C LEU A 55 6.34 3.06 -0.20
N GLY A 56 6.81 3.82 0.80
CA GLY A 56 6.01 4.86 1.46
C GLY A 56 5.49 5.93 0.49
N ALA A 57 6.35 6.48 -0.37
CA ALA A 57 5.97 7.45 -1.41
C ALA A 57 4.94 6.87 -2.38
N PHE A 58 5.11 5.61 -2.78
CA PHE A 58 4.17 4.91 -3.65
C PHE A 58 2.80 4.77 -2.99
N VAL A 59 2.74 4.40 -1.71
CA VAL A 59 1.48 4.30 -0.95
C VAL A 59 0.79 5.67 -0.83
N VAL A 60 1.55 6.76 -0.61
CA VAL A 60 1.01 8.13 -0.64
C VAL A 60 0.42 8.45 -2.01
N PHE A 61 1.13 8.13 -3.09
CA PHE A 61 0.68 8.37 -4.45
C PHE A 61 -0.62 7.61 -4.78
N VAL A 62 -0.73 6.35 -4.34
CA VAL A 62 -1.98 5.57 -4.42
C VAL A 62 -3.11 6.30 -3.67
N GLY A 63 -2.86 6.73 -2.45
CA GLY A 63 -3.83 7.46 -1.64
C GLY A 63 -4.32 8.73 -2.34
N ILE A 64 -3.42 9.57 -2.86
CA ILE A 64 -3.79 10.78 -3.61
C ILE A 64 -4.63 10.42 -4.86
N SER A 65 -4.23 9.39 -5.59
CA SER A 65 -4.94 8.91 -6.78
C SER A 65 -6.38 8.49 -6.45
N LEU A 66 -6.57 7.79 -5.34
CA LEU A 66 -7.89 7.39 -4.84
C LEU A 66 -8.73 8.59 -4.36
N PHE A 67 -8.10 9.56 -3.69
CA PHE A 67 -8.77 10.78 -3.22
C PHE A 67 -9.31 11.61 -4.39
N ILE A 68 -8.50 11.78 -5.45
CA ILE A 68 -8.91 12.48 -6.67
C ILE A 68 -10.03 11.71 -7.37
N ALA A 69 -9.89 10.39 -7.50
CA ALA A 69 -10.90 9.55 -8.14
C ALA A 69 -12.25 9.54 -7.40
N ALA A 70 -12.28 9.80 -6.09
CA ALA A 70 -13.51 9.94 -5.32
C ALA A 70 -14.38 11.14 -5.76
N GLY A 71 -13.83 12.10 -6.53
CA GLY A 71 -14.55 13.21 -7.14
C GLY A 71 -15.23 12.88 -8.48
N GLU A 72 -14.78 11.84 -9.19
CA GLU A 72 -15.31 11.43 -10.51
C GLU A 72 -15.67 9.93 -10.55
N PRO A 73 -16.88 9.54 -10.12
CA PRO A 73 -17.26 8.13 -9.98
C PRO A 73 -17.32 7.32 -11.29
N ARG A 74 -17.29 7.95 -12.48
CA ARG A 74 -17.27 7.23 -13.77
C ARG A 74 -15.89 6.67 -14.15
N ARG A 75 -14.79 7.35 -13.79
CA ARG A 75 -13.40 6.88 -14.05
C ARG A 75 -12.86 5.96 -12.95
N TYR A 76 -13.57 5.91 -11.83
CA TYR A 76 -13.23 5.22 -10.61
C TYR A 76 -13.02 3.69 -10.76
N ALA A 77 -13.91 2.98 -11.47
CA ALA A 77 -13.82 1.52 -11.58
C ALA A 77 -12.57 1.06 -12.33
N ILE A 78 -12.16 1.78 -13.38
CA ILE A 78 -10.96 1.46 -14.17
C ILE A 78 -9.70 1.69 -13.32
N LEU A 79 -9.65 2.81 -12.59
CA LEU A 79 -8.50 3.16 -11.75
C LEU A 79 -8.35 2.15 -10.60
N LEU A 80 -9.43 1.80 -9.92
CA LEU A 80 -9.43 0.77 -8.88
C LEU A 80 -9.00 -0.60 -9.41
N ARG A 81 -9.48 -0.98 -10.58
CA ARG A 81 -9.10 -2.24 -11.22
C ARG A 81 -7.60 -2.25 -11.53
N ALA A 82 -7.07 -1.17 -12.09
CA ALA A 82 -5.64 -1.02 -12.37
C ALA A 82 -4.82 -1.12 -11.09
N TRP A 83 -5.22 -0.44 -10.01
CA TRP A 83 -4.54 -0.52 -8.71
C TRP A 83 -4.65 -1.91 -8.08
N SER A 84 -5.81 -2.55 -8.10
CA SER A 84 -6.01 -3.90 -7.58
C SER A 84 -5.11 -4.92 -8.29
N ILE A 85 -5.04 -4.87 -9.63
CA ILE A 85 -4.12 -5.69 -10.43
C ILE A 85 -2.67 -5.37 -10.06
N GLY A 86 -2.31 -4.08 -9.97
CA GLY A 86 -0.96 -3.63 -9.61
C GLY A 86 -0.50 -4.16 -8.25
N PHE A 87 -1.31 -4.01 -7.20
CA PHE A 87 -0.99 -4.54 -5.87
C PHE A 87 -0.94 -6.07 -5.83
N THR A 88 -1.80 -6.75 -6.58
CA THR A 88 -1.75 -8.21 -6.72
C THR A 88 -0.44 -8.64 -7.36
N PHE A 89 -0.05 -7.98 -8.45
CA PHE A 89 1.21 -8.25 -9.15
C PHE A 89 2.43 -7.99 -8.24
N ILE A 90 2.45 -6.86 -7.53
CA ILE A 90 3.52 -6.53 -6.57
C ILE A 90 3.61 -7.60 -5.47
N GLY A 91 2.48 -8.04 -4.90
CA GLY A 91 2.44 -9.10 -3.90
C GLY A 91 3.02 -10.42 -4.42
N ILE A 92 2.69 -10.80 -5.66
CA ILE A 92 3.26 -11.99 -6.33
C ILE A 92 4.77 -11.82 -6.55
N VAL A 93 5.21 -10.68 -7.06
CA VAL A 93 6.64 -10.40 -7.29
C VAL A 93 7.42 -10.45 -5.99
N MET A 94 6.89 -9.88 -4.89
CA MET A 94 7.51 -9.96 -3.56
C MET A 94 7.59 -11.41 -3.06
N LEU A 95 6.57 -12.22 -3.29
CA LEU A 95 6.54 -13.63 -2.90
C LEU A 95 7.59 -14.45 -3.66
N VAL A 96 7.66 -14.25 -4.98
CA VAL A 96 8.66 -14.90 -5.85
C VAL A 96 10.07 -14.44 -5.48
N ALA A 97 10.29 -13.13 -5.30
CA ALA A 97 11.59 -12.60 -4.91
C ALA A 97 12.04 -13.11 -3.53
N GLY A 98 11.15 -13.15 -2.54
CA GLY A 98 11.43 -13.70 -1.22
C GLY A 98 11.84 -15.18 -1.29
N ALA A 99 11.15 -15.97 -2.12
CA ALA A 99 11.47 -17.38 -2.34
C ALA A 99 12.82 -17.59 -3.06
N LEU A 100 13.08 -16.83 -4.13
CA LEU A 100 14.33 -16.92 -4.90
C LEU A 100 15.56 -16.51 -4.08
N LEU A 101 15.41 -15.46 -3.26
CA LEU A 101 16.46 -14.95 -2.39
C LEU A 101 16.58 -15.71 -1.05
N ARG A 102 15.73 -16.72 -0.81
CA ARG A 102 15.66 -17.49 0.44
C ARG A 102 15.58 -16.61 1.69
N LEU A 103 14.85 -15.50 1.60
CA LEU A 103 14.62 -14.62 2.73
C LEU A 103 13.68 -15.29 3.73
N ALA A 104 13.91 -15.07 5.03
CA ALA A 104 12.97 -15.54 6.03
C ALA A 104 11.62 -14.82 5.86
N ILE A 105 10.52 -15.58 5.90
CA ILE A 105 9.17 -15.10 5.60
C ILE A 105 8.77 -13.88 6.45
N VAL A 106 9.28 -13.80 7.68
CA VAL A 106 9.01 -12.70 8.62
C VAL A 106 9.41 -11.32 8.08
N HIS A 107 10.37 -11.26 7.15
CA HIS A 107 10.92 -10.01 6.64
C HIS A 107 10.11 -9.39 5.49
N TYR A 108 9.26 -10.18 4.82
CA TYR A 108 8.54 -9.70 3.64
C TYR A 108 7.05 -10.10 3.63
N ALA A 109 6.62 -11.02 4.50
CA ALA A 109 5.21 -11.37 4.66
C ALA A 109 4.31 -10.18 5.06
N PRO A 110 4.71 -9.25 5.95
CA PRO A 110 3.85 -8.12 6.28
C PRO A 110 3.51 -7.26 5.06
N ASP A 111 4.49 -7.00 4.18
CA ASP A 111 4.27 -6.21 2.96
C ASP A 111 3.47 -6.97 1.90
N ILE A 112 3.65 -8.29 1.79
CA ILE A 112 2.81 -9.14 0.93
C ILE A 112 1.35 -9.11 1.38
N VAL A 113 1.11 -9.37 2.68
CA VAL A 113 -0.23 -9.36 3.26
C VAL A 113 -0.86 -7.99 3.05
N PHE A 114 -0.11 -6.92 3.29
CA PHE A 114 -0.56 -5.56 3.04
C PHE A 114 -0.97 -5.35 1.58
N CYS A 115 -0.13 -5.73 0.61
CA CYS A 115 -0.47 -5.61 -0.81
C CYS A 115 -1.75 -6.36 -1.18
N PHE A 116 -1.92 -7.61 -0.72
CA PHE A 116 -3.12 -8.39 -1.01
C PHE A 116 -4.38 -7.84 -0.32
N VAL A 117 -4.28 -7.38 0.93
CA VAL A 117 -5.41 -6.73 1.63
C VAL A 117 -5.88 -5.50 0.86
N ILE A 118 -4.95 -4.67 0.38
CA ILE A 118 -5.28 -3.51 -0.46
C ILE A 118 -5.90 -3.96 -1.78
N ALA A 119 -5.29 -4.92 -2.47
CA ALA A 119 -5.79 -5.40 -3.75
C ALA A 119 -7.24 -5.91 -3.65
N ILE A 120 -7.55 -6.65 -2.58
CA ILE A 120 -8.90 -7.14 -2.28
C ILE A 120 -9.83 -5.99 -1.95
N ALA A 121 -9.44 -5.07 -1.08
CA ALA A 121 -10.27 -3.91 -0.72
C ALA A 121 -10.64 -3.08 -1.96
N LEU A 122 -9.67 -2.81 -2.84
CA LEU A 122 -9.90 -2.11 -4.09
C LEU A 122 -10.76 -2.93 -5.07
N TYR A 123 -10.58 -4.26 -5.12
CA TYR A 123 -11.38 -5.16 -5.94
C TYR A 123 -12.85 -5.24 -5.48
N VAL A 124 -13.11 -5.18 -4.18
CA VAL A 124 -14.47 -5.13 -3.63
C VAL A 124 -15.08 -3.75 -3.88
N ALA A 125 -14.31 -2.69 -3.66
CA ALA A 125 -14.76 -1.31 -3.84
C ALA A 125 -15.12 -0.95 -5.29
N GLN A 126 -14.58 -1.65 -6.31
CA GLN A 126 -14.99 -1.49 -7.71
C GLN A 126 -16.31 -2.19 -8.06
N LYS A 127 -16.67 -3.29 -7.35
CA LYS A 127 -17.85 -4.11 -7.66
C LYS A 127 -19.14 -3.53 -7.08
N GLN A 128 -19.00 -2.65 -6.08
CA GLN A 128 -20.11 -2.00 -5.39
C GLN A 128 -20.59 -0.77 -6.13
#